data_AF-A0A6J8D053-F1
#
_entry.id   AF-A0A6J8D053-F1
#
_cell.length_a   1.000
_cell.length_b   1.000
_cell.length_c   1.000
_cell.angle_alpha   90.00
_cell.angle_beta   90.00
_cell.angle_gamma   90.00
#
_symmetry.space_group_name_H-M   'P 1'
#
loop_
_entity.id
_entity.type
_entity.pdbx_description
1 polymer ?
#
loop_
_entity_poly.entity_id
_entity_poly.type
_entity_poly.pdbx_seq_one_letter_code
_entity_poly.pdbx_strand_id
1 'polypeptide(L)'
;MVQSEIRQVEEEQRRTKAVELSCQGAWMKWNLPERKITWAELWRMEPFRISFILRLVYDTLPSPSNLHQWGLIEEPSCKLRGERGTMAHILSGFKVALTQGRYRWRHDKVLKHLAEILDIERRKKRPSTTGKSDQIRQRGRYWSCNKVTTALHL
;
A
#
# COMPACT_ATOMS: atom_id res chain seq x y z
N MET A 1 35.75 18.59 -0.45
CA MET A 1 37.00 17.79 -0.37
C MET A 1 37.23 17.43 1.08
N VAL A 2 38.24 16.65 1.46
CA VAL A 2 38.48 16.05 2.79
C VAL A 2 37.25 15.49 3.55
N GLN A 3 36.33 16.31 4.05
CA GLN A 3 35.13 15.87 4.79
C GLN A 3 34.22 14.96 3.95
N SER A 4 34.06 15.26 2.66
CA SER A 4 33.26 14.44 1.75
C SER A 4 33.85 13.05 1.55
N GLU A 5 35.17 12.96 1.47
CA GLU A 5 35.94 11.75 1.23
C GLU A 5 35.96 10.88 2.50
N ILE A 6 36.17 11.49 3.67
CA ILE A 6 36.04 10.80 4.97
C ILE A 6 34.65 10.20 5.10
N ARG A 7 33.60 10.97 4.78
CA ARG A 7 32.23 10.47 4.84
C ARG A 7 31.99 9.30 3.88
N GLN A 8 32.57 9.33 2.69
CA GLN A 8 32.46 8.21 1.74
C GLN A 8 33.11 6.94 2.28
N VAL A 9 34.31 7.05 2.85
CA VAL A 9 35.02 5.92 3.46
C VAL A 9 34.21 5.33 4.63
N GLU A 10 33.64 6.18 5.48
CA GLU A 10 32.78 5.72 6.58
C GLU A 10 31.48 5.05 6.11
N GLU A 11 30.84 5.59 5.06
CA GLU A 11 29.66 4.98 4.45
C GLU A 11 29.98 3.61 3.84
N GLU A 12 31.14 3.49 3.19
CA GLU A 12 31.60 2.22 2.61
C GLU A 12 31.85 1.18 3.71
N GLN A 13 32.51 1.56 4.80
CA GLN A 13 32.68 0.67 5.97
C GLN A 13 31.34 0.21 6.55
N ARG A 14 30.37 1.12 6.68
CA ARG A 14 29.01 0.79 7.15
C ARG A 14 28.29 -0.17 6.19
N ARG A 15 28.45 0.01 4.88
CA ARG A 15 27.87 -0.87 3.86
C ARG A 15 28.50 -2.26 3.89
N THR A 16 29.82 -2.34 3.96
CA THR A 16 30.54 -3.62 4.10
C THR A 16 30.04 -4.37 5.33
N LYS A 17 29.92 -3.67 6.48
CA LYS A 17 29.38 -4.28 7.69
C LYS A 17 27.92 -4.74 7.53
N ALA A 18 27.08 -3.95 6.87
CA ALA A 18 25.68 -4.29 6.66
C ALA A 18 25.52 -5.56 5.78
N VAL A 19 26.36 -5.75 4.76
CA VAL A 19 26.31 -6.94 3.89
C VAL A 19 26.63 -8.22 4.65
N GLU A 20 27.51 -8.17 5.67
CA GLU A 20 27.82 -9.31 6.54
C GLU A 20 26.62 -9.76 7.39
N LEU A 21 25.65 -8.88 7.65
CA LEU A 21 24.50 -9.16 8.50
C LEU A 21 23.39 -9.84 7.69
N SER A 22 23.28 -11.17 7.80
CA SER A 22 22.32 -11.96 7.01
C SER A 22 20.85 -11.53 7.19
N CYS A 23 20.46 -11.16 8.42
CA CYS A 23 19.09 -10.75 8.76
C CYS A 23 18.95 -9.22 8.75
N GLN A 24 19.72 -8.50 9.57
CA GLN A 24 19.63 -7.04 9.70
C GLN A 24 20.12 -6.30 8.44
N GLY A 25 20.94 -6.95 7.62
CA GLY A 25 21.41 -6.42 6.33
C GLY A 25 20.49 -6.74 5.16
N ALA A 26 19.34 -7.41 5.38
CA ALA A 26 18.45 -7.81 4.29
C ALA A 26 17.97 -6.62 3.43
N TRP A 27 17.86 -5.43 4.02
CA TRP A 27 17.49 -4.19 3.30
C TRP A 27 18.51 -3.80 2.21
N MET A 28 19.77 -4.25 2.30
CA MET A 28 20.79 -4.02 1.26
C MET A 28 20.42 -4.68 -0.08
N LYS A 29 19.55 -5.70 -0.05
CA LYS A 29 19.10 -6.43 -1.25
C LYS A 29 17.83 -5.83 -1.87
N TRP A 30 17.22 -4.82 -1.24
CA TRP A 30 15.94 -4.29 -1.67
C TRP A 30 16.11 -3.29 -2.81
N ASN A 31 15.43 -3.55 -3.94
CA ASN A 31 15.35 -2.62 -5.07
C ASN A 31 14.20 -1.61 -4.86
N LEU A 32 14.30 -0.81 -3.80
CA LEU A 32 13.29 0.19 -3.44
C LEU A 32 13.87 1.60 -3.58
N PRO A 33 13.06 2.61 -3.95
CA PRO A 33 13.52 3.99 -3.96
C PRO A 33 13.89 4.42 -2.54
N GLU A 34 15.00 5.17 -2.42
CA GLU A 34 15.44 5.71 -1.13
C GLU A 34 14.38 6.65 -0.57
N ARG A 35 13.89 6.30 0.63
CA ARG A 35 12.97 7.17 1.36
C ARG A 35 13.77 8.30 2.02
N LYS A 36 13.61 9.52 1.51
CA LYS A 36 14.13 10.73 2.14
C LYS A 36 13.21 11.11 3.31
N ILE A 37 13.76 11.12 4.53
CA ILE A 37 13.09 11.66 5.71
C ILE A 37 13.82 12.94 6.08
N THR A 38 13.13 14.07 5.98
CA THR A 38 13.71 15.37 6.38
C THR A 38 13.82 15.46 7.90
N TRP A 39 14.74 16.29 8.38
CA TRP A 39 14.89 16.52 9.82
C TRP A 39 13.60 17.03 10.48
N ALA A 40 12.89 17.93 9.79
CA ALA A 40 11.60 18.46 10.26
C ALA A 40 10.52 17.36 10.35
N GLU A 41 10.44 16.46 9.36
CA GLU A 41 9.53 15.32 9.42
C GLU A 41 9.87 14.39 10.57
N LEU A 42 11.16 14.09 10.76
CA LEU A 42 11.62 13.24 11.86
C LEU A 42 11.21 13.81 13.22
N TRP A 43 11.39 15.11 13.45
CA TRP A 43 10.97 15.77 14.71
C TRP A 43 9.47 15.80 14.92
N ARG A 44 8.68 15.81 13.84
CA ARG A 44 7.21 15.76 13.91
C ARG A 44 6.69 14.35 14.10
N MET A 45 7.53 13.33 13.90
CA MET A 45 7.13 11.94 14.10
C MET A 45 7.11 11.61 15.58
N GLU A 46 6.07 10.86 15.95
CA GLU A 46 5.95 10.33 17.29
C GLU A 46 7.07 9.29 17.56
N PRO A 47 7.69 9.27 18.77
CA PRO A 47 8.88 8.46 19.02
C PRO A 47 8.69 6.96 18.77
N PHE A 48 7.52 6.40 19.10
CA PHE A 48 7.23 4.99 18.87
C PHE A 48 7.16 4.68 17.37
N ARG A 49 6.65 5.61 16.55
CA ARG A 49 6.65 5.47 15.09
C ARG A 49 8.07 5.39 14.53
N ILE A 50 9.00 6.22 15.03
CA ILE A 50 10.41 6.19 14.60
C ILE A 50 11.04 4.85 14.98
N SER A 51 10.88 4.45 16.24
CA SER A 51 11.39 3.17 16.76
C SER A 51 10.85 1.98 15.97
N PHE A 52 9.55 1.99 15.68
CA PHE A 52 8.90 0.94 14.89
C PHE A 52 9.48 0.85 13.48
N ILE A 53 9.64 1.98 12.79
CA ILE A 53 10.18 1.99 11.41
C ILE A 53 11.62 1.50 11.37
N LEU A 54 12.47 1.95 12.29
CA LEU A 54 13.85 1.48 12.36
C LEU A 54 13.91 -0.03 12.60
N ARG A 55 13.15 -0.53 13.59
CA ARG A 55 13.11 -1.97 13.89
C ARG A 55 12.54 -2.80 12.75
N LEU A 56 11.57 -2.24 12.01
CA LEU A 56 11.01 -2.85 10.82
C LEU A 56 12.03 -2.96 9.69
N VAL A 57 12.84 -1.94 9.44
CA VAL A 57 13.85 -1.97 8.37
C VAL A 57 14.95 -3.00 8.68
N TYR A 58 15.37 -3.11 9.94
CA TYR A 58 16.43 -4.01 10.37
C TYR A 58 15.94 -5.39 10.85
N ASP A 59 14.67 -5.74 10.68
CA ASP A 59 14.06 -6.98 11.16
C ASP A 59 14.37 -7.32 12.63
N THR A 60 14.19 -6.33 13.50
CA THR A 60 14.38 -6.44 14.96
C THR A 60 13.08 -6.29 15.74
N LEU A 61 11.93 -6.33 15.06
CA LEU A 61 10.64 -6.40 15.73
C LEU A 61 10.43 -7.77 16.38
N PRO A 62 9.65 -7.87 17.47
CA PRO A 62 9.37 -9.13 18.16
C PRO A 62 8.35 -9.97 17.37
N SER A 63 8.75 -10.46 16.20
CA SER A 63 8.01 -11.46 15.42
C SER A 63 8.25 -12.86 16.02
N PRO A 64 7.33 -13.83 15.89
CA PRO A 64 7.57 -15.21 16.32
C PRO A 64 8.89 -15.79 15.81
N SER A 65 9.27 -15.49 14.56
CA SER A 65 10.56 -15.92 14.02
C SER A 65 11.75 -15.32 14.77
N ASN A 66 11.70 -14.03 15.10
CA ASN A 66 12.77 -13.34 15.82
C ASN A 66 12.80 -13.75 17.30
N LEU A 67 11.64 -13.90 17.94
CA LEU A 67 11.53 -14.39 19.31
C LEU A 67 12.11 -15.80 19.45
N HIS A 68 11.88 -16.66 18.47
CA HIS A 68 12.46 -18.00 18.43
C HIS A 68 13.98 -17.94 18.26
N GLN A 69 14.47 -17.09 17.35
CA GLN A 69 15.90 -16.85 17.17
C GLN A 69 16.59 -16.27 18.41
N TRP A 70 15.87 -15.50 19.23
CA TRP A 70 16.36 -14.99 20.52
C TRP A 70 16.23 -15.99 21.67
N GLY A 71 15.71 -17.20 21.41
CA GLY A 71 15.52 -18.23 22.44
C GLY A 71 14.40 -17.92 23.44
N LEU A 72 13.49 -17.00 23.11
CA LEU A 72 12.37 -16.63 23.98
C LEU A 72 11.13 -17.52 23.77
N ILE A 73 11.03 -18.20 22.63
CA ILE A 73 9.96 -19.16 22.33
C ILE A 73 10.52 -20.39 21.61
N GLU A 74 9.90 -21.56 21.84
CA GLU A 74 10.34 -22.83 21.23
C GLU A 74 9.95 -22.97 19.77
N GLU A 75 8.79 -22.45 19.36
CA GLU A 75 8.29 -22.59 17.99
C GLU A 75 8.11 -21.22 17.32
N PRO A 76 8.64 -21.01 16.10
CA PRO A 76 8.49 -19.75 15.37
C PRO A 76 7.12 -19.59 14.69
N SER A 77 6.10 -20.33 15.13
CA SER A 77 4.78 -20.41 14.50
C SER A 77 3.90 -19.19 14.82
N CYS A 78 3.10 -18.77 13.84
CA CYS A 78 2.08 -17.75 14.03
C CYS A 78 0.86 -18.38 14.71
N LYS A 79 0.46 -17.85 15.89
CA LYS A 79 -0.67 -18.34 16.69
C LYS A 79 -2.00 -18.47 15.94
N LEU A 80 -2.17 -17.76 14.83
CA LEU A 80 -3.42 -17.72 14.07
C LEU A 80 -3.44 -18.66 12.86
N ARG A 81 -2.31 -19.24 12.46
CA ARG A 81 -2.20 -20.08 11.25
C ARG A 81 -1.28 -21.31 11.40
N GLY A 82 -0.37 -21.31 12.36
CA GLY A 82 0.65 -22.34 12.53
C GLY A 82 1.85 -22.19 11.57
N GLU A 83 1.73 -21.42 10.48
CA GLU A 83 2.87 -21.09 9.60
C GLU A 83 3.93 -20.24 10.32
N ARG A 84 5.18 -20.25 9.81
CA ARG A 84 6.27 -19.44 10.37
C ARG A 84 5.93 -17.95 10.40
N GLY A 85 5.85 -17.38 11.59
CA GLY A 85 5.48 -15.99 11.83
C GLY A 85 6.65 -15.05 11.59
N THR A 86 6.99 -14.78 10.32
CA THR A 86 7.98 -13.76 9.96
C THR A 86 7.38 -12.36 10.09
N MET A 87 8.23 -11.33 10.15
CA MET A 87 7.76 -9.94 10.15
C MET A 87 6.96 -9.60 8.89
N ALA A 88 7.39 -10.07 7.72
CA ALA A 88 6.66 -9.91 6.46
C ALA A 88 5.29 -10.60 6.48
N HIS A 89 5.21 -11.80 7.06
CA HIS A 89 3.95 -12.51 7.27
C HIS A 89 2.97 -11.65 8.08
N ILE A 90 3.41 -11.07 9.19
CA ILE A 90 2.55 -10.28 10.10
C ILE A 90 2.12 -8.94 9.49
N LEU A 91 3.03 -8.24 8.80
CA LEU A 91 2.76 -6.89 8.33
C LEU A 91 2.11 -6.82 6.95
N SER A 92 2.41 -7.77 6.06
CA SER A 92 2.01 -7.71 4.65
C SER A 92 1.31 -8.96 4.13
N GLY A 93 1.54 -10.13 4.75
CA GLY A 93 1.13 -11.43 4.20
C GLY A 93 -0.04 -12.11 4.92
N PHE A 94 -0.62 -11.50 5.95
CA PHE A 94 -1.48 -12.24 6.86
C PHE A 94 -2.93 -12.37 6.34
N LYS A 95 -3.21 -13.44 5.57
CA LYS A 95 -4.54 -13.68 4.96
C LYS A 95 -5.70 -13.75 5.97
N VAL A 96 -5.47 -14.16 7.22
CA VAL A 96 -6.53 -14.08 8.25
C VAL A 96 -6.81 -12.62 8.65
N ALA A 97 -5.80 -11.78 8.85
CA ALA A 97 -6.04 -10.35 9.09
C ALA A 97 -6.68 -9.65 7.88
N LEU A 98 -6.33 -10.08 6.66
CA LEU A 98 -6.96 -9.57 5.44
C LEU A 98 -8.45 -9.93 5.39
N THR A 99 -8.80 -11.19 5.59
CA THR A 99 -10.19 -11.67 5.59
C THR A 99 -11.01 -11.09 6.75
N GLN A 100 -10.40 -10.90 7.92
CA GLN A 100 -11.04 -10.23 9.06
C GLN A 100 -11.12 -8.71 8.90
N GLY A 101 -10.56 -8.14 7.83
CA GLY A 101 -10.63 -6.71 7.56
C GLY A 101 -9.80 -5.83 8.49
N ARG A 102 -8.79 -6.37 9.17
CA ARG A 102 -7.93 -5.59 10.10
C ARG A 102 -7.14 -4.49 9.40
N TYR A 103 -6.97 -4.60 8.08
CA TYR A 103 -6.25 -3.63 7.25
C TYR A 103 -7.15 -2.57 6.60
N ARG A 104 -8.49 -2.70 6.70
CA ARG A 104 -9.46 -1.94 5.90
C ARG A 104 -9.27 -0.43 5.98
N TRP A 105 -9.24 0.17 7.17
CA TRP A 105 -9.31 1.64 7.25
C TRP A 105 -8.15 2.35 6.53
N ARG A 106 -6.88 2.01 6.84
CA ARG A 106 -5.74 2.67 6.19
C ARG A 106 -5.60 2.27 4.72
N HIS A 107 -5.82 1.00 4.40
CA HIS A 107 -5.65 0.51 3.02
C HIS A 107 -6.75 1.03 2.11
N ASP A 108 -8.01 0.98 2.54
CA ASP A 108 -9.15 1.51 1.78
C ASP A 108 -9.00 3.01 1.54
N LYS A 109 -8.41 3.76 2.48
CA LYS A 109 -8.11 5.19 2.29
C LYS A 109 -7.06 5.43 1.20
N VAL A 110 -5.97 4.65 1.19
CA VAL A 110 -4.94 4.75 0.14
C VAL A 110 -5.51 4.34 -1.22
N LEU A 111 -6.25 3.22 -1.27
CA LEU A 111 -6.90 2.74 -2.49
C LEU A 111 -7.91 3.75 -3.02
N LYS A 112 -8.68 4.39 -2.14
CA LYS A 112 -9.60 5.47 -2.53
C LYS A 112 -8.85 6.62 -3.18
N HIS A 113 -7.74 7.08 -2.59
CA HIS A 113 -6.97 8.18 -3.16
C HIS A 113 -6.36 7.84 -4.53
N LEU A 114 -5.85 6.61 -4.68
CA LEU A 114 -5.37 6.12 -5.97
C LEU A 114 -6.50 6.04 -7.01
N ALA A 115 -7.68 5.57 -6.62
CA ALA A 115 -8.85 5.52 -7.49
C ALA A 115 -9.28 6.93 -7.94
N GLU A 116 -9.27 7.91 -7.04
CA GLU A 116 -9.55 9.32 -7.36
C GLU A 116 -8.58 9.88 -8.41
N ILE A 117 -7.27 9.64 -8.24
CA ILE A 117 -6.25 10.06 -9.22
C ILE A 117 -6.49 9.40 -10.57
N LEU A 118 -6.74 8.08 -10.59
CA LEU A 118 -6.99 7.34 -11.83
C LEU A 118 -8.26 7.81 -12.56
N ASP A 119 -9.32 8.14 -11.83
CA ASP A 119 -10.56 8.66 -12.40
C ASP A 119 -10.36 10.05 -13.01
N ILE A 120 -9.55 10.92 -12.38
CA ILE A 120 -9.16 12.21 -12.95
C ILE A 120 -8.42 12.01 -14.28
N GLU A 121 -7.42 11.13 -14.31
CA GLU A 121 -6.64 10.85 -15.52
C GLU A 121 -7.48 10.22 -16.63
N ARG A 122 -8.42 9.32 -16.28
CA ARG A 122 -9.37 8.75 -17.24
C ARG A 122 -10.27 9.81 -17.86
N ARG A 123 -10.73 10.79 -17.08
CA ARG A 123 -11.58 11.89 -17.56
C ARG A 123 -10.80 12.82 -18.51
N LYS A 124 -9.53 13.12 -18.22
CA LYS A 124 -8.66 13.93 -19.10
C LYS A 124 -8.43 13.28 -20.47
N LYS A 125 -8.36 11.95 -20.53
CA LYS A 125 -8.16 11.19 -21.78
C LYS A 125 -9.41 11.03 -22.64
N ARG A 126 -10.61 11.39 -22.13
CA ARG A 126 -11.81 11.42 -22.98
C ARG A 126 -11.78 12.70 -23.83
N PRO A 127 -11.74 12.62 -25.16
CA PRO A 127 -11.94 13.80 -25.99
C PRO A 127 -13.34 14.36 -25.73
N SER A 128 -13.46 15.68 -25.58
CA SER A 128 -14.76 16.34 -25.49
C SER A 128 -15.56 16.05 -26.74
N THR A 129 -16.58 15.20 -26.63
CA THR A 129 -17.64 15.13 -27.65
C THR A 129 -18.50 16.37 -27.48
N THR A 130 -18.00 17.50 -27.97
CA THR A 130 -18.78 18.72 -28.14
C THR A 130 -18.97 18.94 -29.63
N GLY A 131 -20.21 18.72 -30.09
CA GLY A 131 -20.77 19.37 -31.28
C GLY A 131 -21.06 18.48 -32.49
N LYS A 132 -22.31 18.01 -32.60
CA LYS A 132 -23.20 18.29 -33.76
C LYS A 132 -24.58 17.65 -33.50
N SER A 133 -25.46 18.41 -32.85
CA SER A 133 -26.91 18.20 -32.96
C SER A 133 -27.52 19.54 -33.32
N ASP A 134 -27.36 19.92 -34.60
CA ASP A 134 -28.21 20.92 -35.21
C ASP A 134 -28.76 20.38 -36.52
N GLN A 135 -30.09 20.42 -36.57
CA GLN A 135 -30.99 20.31 -37.72
C GLN A 135 -31.32 18.91 -38.27
N ILE A 136 -32.40 18.32 -37.74
CA ILE A 136 -33.54 17.91 -38.58
C ILE A 136 -34.86 18.35 -37.92
N ARG A 137 -35.28 19.55 -38.32
CA ARG A 137 -36.63 19.92 -38.78
C ARG A 137 -37.84 19.42 -37.98
N GLN A 138 -38.44 20.38 -37.27
CA GLN A 138 -39.84 20.40 -36.87
C GLN A 138 -40.75 19.81 -37.97
N ARG A 139 -41.54 18.78 -37.63
CA ARG A 139 -42.87 18.57 -38.20
C ARG A 139 -43.65 17.53 -37.38
N GLY A 140 -44.64 18.03 -36.64
CA GLY A 140 -45.96 17.40 -36.59
C GLY A 140 -46.22 16.32 -35.54
N ARG A 141 -46.89 16.74 -34.46
CA ARG A 141 -48.15 16.18 -33.93
C ARG A 141 -48.27 14.65 -33.81
N TYR A 142 -48.25 14.13 -32.58
CA TYR A 142 -49.43 13.73 -31.81
C TYR A 142 -48.99 12.81 -30.66
N TRP A 143 -49.14 13.29 -29.44
CA TRP A 143 -49.36 12.40 -28.30
C TRP A 143 -50.79 11.88 -28.39
N SER A 144 -50.97 10.59 -28.65
CA SER A 144 -52.08 9.76 -28.16
C SER A 144 -51.99 8.39 -28.79
N CYS A 145 -51.83 7.34 -27.99
CA CYS A 145 -52.92 6.37 -27.90
C CYS A 145 -52.84 5.58 -26.60
N ASN A 146 -53.90 5.75 -25.83
CA ASN A 146 -54.27 4.99 -24.65
C ASN A 146 -54.65 3.53 -25.02
N LYS A 147 -54.50 2.66 -24.02
CA LYS A 147 -55.20 1.38 -23.80
C LYS A 147 -54.85 0.20 -24.72
N VAL A 148 -54.27 -0.82 -24.12
CA VAL A 148 -54.67 -2.22 -24.39
C VAL A 148 -54.96 -2.89 -23.06
N THR A 149 -56.24 -2.88 -22.69
CA THR A 149 -56.84 -3.90 -21.84
C THR A 149 -57.18 -5.09 -22.74
N THR A 150 -56.67 -6.28 -22.41
CA THR A 150 -57.39 -7.53 -22.73
C THR A 150 -57.19 -8.51 -21.59
N ALA A 151 -58.31 -8.81 -20.93
CA ALA A 151 -58.52 -9.88 -19.96
C ALA A 151 -58.80 -11.20 -20.68
N LEU A 152 -58.51 -12.34 -20.03
CA LEU A 152 -59.24 -13.63 -20.08
C LEU A 152 -58.40 -14.64 -19.25
N HIS A 153 -58.69 -14.83 -17.96
CA HIS A 153 -59.60 -15.84 -17.38
C HIS A 153 -59.29 -17.30 -17.77
N LEU A 154 -58.60 -18.02 -16.89
CA LEU A 154 -59.10 -19.18 -16.12
C LEU A 154 -58.12 -19.50 -14.98
#